data_AF-V4CFZ6-F1
#
_entry.id   AF-V4CFZ6-F1
#
_cell.length_a   1.000
_cell.length_b   1.000
_cell.length_c   1.000
_cell.angle_alpha   90.00
_cell.angle_beta   90.00
_cell.angle_gamma   90.00
#
_symmetry.space_group_name_H-M   'P 1'
#
loop_
_entity.id
_entity.type
_entity.pdbx_description
1 polymer ?
#
loop_
_entity_poly.entity_id
_entity_poly.type
_entity_poly.pdbx_seq_one_letter_code
_entity_poly.pdbx_strand_id
1 'polypeptide(L)'
;CFYFSSLSESYFTVKGAALILPQSDCSRKTSKKNHGGDMQHHLQAMLHLLRPEDKMKMAVKLENSSASPDHRYLALVSTIGRQDEEEAVILGIDYRDTVSLGLVIPILSGTKIRLDGDGGFTILVHDGHHFIFKPVSVQVMWSAIQSIELAIKMADKKLYTSEGLSHTWLSYYNSKIDITDKDRMMDKTYLYTHTVIVFTILLLYEETARIKKSITQELYEVMMQVDLDEATSKSLRLAVEEKLGISVMPYRAFFDLETMRILGQMDQASQITDFLYLGSEWNAANVKELKSLGIGYILNITREIDNFFQGMFQYKNIRLYDRPESDLLQHWNKTYDFIDRARKNNSKVLVHCKMGISRSASTCMAFLMKDNKWCLDEAYEYVQSRRACVNPNPGFMEQLKTYEGILTAR
;
A
#
# COMPACT_ATOMS: atom_id res chain seq x y z
N CYS A 1 -42.70 -13.08 5.74
CA CYS A 1 -41.68 -13.02 4.68
C CYS A 1 -40.93 -11.69 4.79
N PHE A 2 -39.83 -11.67 5.53
CA PHE A 2 -38.97 -10.48 5.64
C PHE A 2 -37.86 -10.58 4.59
N TYR A 3 -37.88 -9.63 3.65
CA TYR A 3 -36.80 -9.39 2.69
C TYR A 3 -35.59 -8.82 3.44
N PHE A 4 -34.49 -9.56 3.51
CA PHE A 4 -33.17 -9.00 3.80
C PHE A 4 -32.56 -8.58 2.46
N SER A 5 -32.46 -7.26 2.24
CA SER A 5 -31.67 -6.66 1.17
C SER A 5 -30.19 -6.92 1.43
N SER A 6 -29.53 -7.66 0.53
CA SER A 6 -28.08 -7.89 0.56
C SER A 6 -27.35 -6.57 0.37
N LEU A 7 -26.67 -6.08 1.41
CA LEU A 7 -25.67 -5.03 1.29
C LEU A 7 -24.48 -5.60 0.50
N SER A 8 -24.39 -5.29 -0.79
CA SER A 8 -23.22 -5.61 -1.60
C SER A 8 -22.13 -4.58 -1.30
N GLU A 9 -21.29 -4.87 -0.31
CA GLU A 9 -20.01 -4.18 -0.16
C GLU A 9 -19.00 -4.75 -1.17
N SER A 10 -18.28 -3.86 -1.85
CA SER A 10 -17.27 -4.22 -2.84
C SER A 10 -15.94 -4.50 -2.11
N TYR A 11 -15.59 -5.78 -1.98
CA TYR A 11 -14.32 -6.18 -1.36
C TYR A 11 -13.21 -6.30 -2.41
N PHE A 12 -12.02 -5.78 -2.09
CA PHE A 12 -10.79 -6.21 -2.74
C PHE A 12 -10.17 -7.30 -1.85
N THR A 13 -10.29 -8.56 -2.30
CA THR A 13 -9.72 -9.70 -1.58
C THR A 13 -8.39 -10.10 -2.21
N VAL A 14 -7.33 -10.00 -1.43
CA VAL A 14 -6.04 -10.66 -1.66
C VAL A 14 -6.02 -11.93 -0.80
N LYS A 15 -5.24 -12.96 -1.16
CA LYS A 15 -5.15 -14.16 -0.30
C LYS A 15 -4.69 -13.74 1.11
N GLY A 16 -5.56 -13.90 2.10
CA GLY A 16 -5.28 -13.55 3.49
C GLY A 16 -5.49 -12.08 3.87
N ALA A 17 -5.95 -11.21 2.97
CA ALA A 17 -6.38 -9.84 3.30
C ALA A 17 -7.68 -9.47 2.56
N ALA A 18 -8.64 -8.88 3.28
CA ALA A 18 -9.81 -8.23 2.69
C ALA A 18 -9.74 -6.73 3.00
N LEU A 19 -9.73 -5.90 1.95
CA LEU A 19 -9.81 -4.45 2.05
C LEU A 19 -11.16 -3.96 1.51
N ILE A 20 -11.81 -3.07 2.25
CA ILE A 20 -13.13 -2.55 1.88
C ILE A 20 -12.94 -1.18 1.25
N LEU A 21 -13.28 -1.09 -0.05
CA LEU A 21 -13.22 0.16 -0.78
C LEU A 21 -14.45 1.02 -0.44
N PRO A 22 -14.29 2.34 -0.21
CA PRO A 22 -15.44 3.24 -0.13
C PRO A 22 -16.21 3.18 -1.46
N GLN A 23 -17.54 3.10 -1.39
CA GLN A 23 -18.40 3.07 -2.57
C GLN A 23 -18.12 4.28 -3.47
N SER A 24 -17.45 4.04 -4.59
CA SER A 24 -17.66 4.77 -5.83
C SER A 24 -18.22 3.76 -6.83
N ASP A 25 -19.30 4.13 -7.51
CA ASP A 25 -20.03 3.27 -8.45
C ASP A 25 -19.07 2.64 -9.48
N CYS A 26 -18.69 1.39 -9.24
CA CYS A 26 -17.89 0.60 -10.17
C CYS A 26 -18.33 -0.85 -10.10
N SER A 27 -19.37 -1.16 -10.87
CA SER A 27 -19.71 -2.51 -11.30
C SER A 27 -18.56 -3.10 -12.11
N ARG A 28 -17.62 -3.79 -11.45
CA ARG A 28 -16.66 -4.68 -12.11
C ARG A 28 -16.83 -6.10 -11.58
N LYS A 29 -17.31 -6.98 -12.46
CA LYS A 29 -17.34 -8.44 -12.25
C LYS A 29 -15.91 -8.94 -12.12
N THR A 30 -15.51 -9.37 -10.93
CA THR A 30 -14.23 -10.04 -10.71
C THR A 30 -14.33 -11.51 -11.11
N SER A 31 -13.30 -12.02 -11.79
CA SER A 31 -13.24 -13.40 -12.25
C SER A 31 -13.06 -14.34 -11.05
N LYS A 32 -13.92 -15.35 -10.98
CA LYS A 32 -13.87 -16.42 -9.96
C LYS A 32 -12.59 -17.23 -10.11
N LYS A 33 -11.63 -17.04 -9.21
CA LYS A 33 -10.64 -18.07 -8.85
C LYS A 33 -11.11 -18.75 -7.56
N ASN A 34 -11.28 -20.07 -7.60
CA ASN A 34 -11.95 -20.93 -6.60
C ASN A 34 -11.32 -21.02 -5.18
N HIS A 35 -10.45 -20.09 -4.77
CA HIS A 35 -9.77 -20.15 -3.46
C HIS A 35 -10.30 -19.12 -2.44
N GLY A 36 -11.29 -18.31 -2.81
CA GLY A 36 -11.89 -17.28 -1.95
C GLY A 36 -12.98 -17.77 -0.98
N GLY A 37 -13.38 -19.04 -1.02
CA GLY A 37 -14.53 -19.57 -0.28
C GLY A 37 -14.38 -19.49 1.24
N ASP A 38 -13.25 -19.95 1.78
CA ASP A 38 -13.04 -20.03 3.23
C ASP A 38 -12.90 -18.65 3.87
N MET A 39 -12.12 -17.76 3.25
CA MET A 39 -11.95 -16.39 3.76
C MET A 39 -13.25 -15.59 3.67
N GLN A 40 -14.06 -15.77 2.62
CA GLN A 40 -15.37 -15.13 2.52
C GLN A 40 -16.32 -15.63 3.62
N HIS A 41 -16.30 -16.93 3.92
CA HIS A 41 -17.09 -17.48 5.02
C HIS A 41 -16.65 -16.93 6.38
N HIS A 42 -15.34 -16.88 6.63
CA HIS A 42 -14.81 -16.30 7.88
C HIS A 42 -15.16 -14.82 7.98
N LEU A 43 -15.02 -14.05 6.89
CA LEU A 43 -15.38 -12.63 6.84
C LEU A 43 -16.86 -12.42 7.17
N GLN A 44 -17.73 -13.21 6.57
CA GLN A 44 -19.16 -13.17 6.87
C GLN A 44 -19.41 -13.44 8.35
N ALA A 45 -18.75 -14.44 8.94
CA ALA A 45 -18.89 -14.74 10.36
C ALA A 45 -18.35 -13.59 11.25
N MET A 46 -17.22 -12.98 10.89
CA MET A 46 -16.65 -11.82 11.61
C MET A 46 -17.57 -10.60 11.57
N LEU A 47 -18.26 -10.35 10.46
CA LEU A 47 -19.23 -9.25 10.35
C LEU A 47 -20.39 -9.39 11.35
N HIS A 48 -20.77 -10.62 11.75
CA HIS A 48 -21.80 -10.83 12.77
C HIS A 48 -21.34 -10.45 14.19
N LEU A 49 -20.04 -10.26 14.43
CA LEU A 49 -19.55 -9.72 15.71
C LEU A 49 -19.76 -8.22 15.83
N LEU A 50 -19.77 -7.52 14.69
CA LEU A 50 -19.80 -6.07 14.64
C LEU A 50 -21.19 -5.52 14.99
N ARG A 51 -21.25 -4.26 15.41
CA ARG A 51 -22.52 -3.56 15.54
C ARG A 51 -23.04 -3.19 14.14
N PRO A 52 -24.36 -3.05 13.96
CA PRO A 52 -24.95 -2.69 12.67
C PRO A 52 -24.40 -1.38 12.08
N GLU A 53 -24.03 -0.42 12.93
CA GLU A 53 -23.44 0.86 12.53
C GLU A 53 -21.94 0.81 12.20
N ASP A 54 -21.26 -0.29 12.52
CA ASP A 54 -19.81 -0.40 12.37
C ASP A 54 -19.42 -0.92 10.99
N LYS A 55 -18.39 -0.32 10.42
CA LYS A 55 -17.83 -0.70 9.12
C LYS A 55 -16.48 -1.34 9.32
N MET A 56 -16.33 -2.56 8.84
CA MET A 56 -14.99 -3.14 8.68
C MET A 56 -14.27 -2.37 7.57
N LYS A 57 -13.00 -2.04 7.77
CA LYS A 57 -12.15 -1.38 6.76
C LYS A 57 -11.13 -2.34 6.17
N MET A 58 -10.64 -3.24 7.01
CA MET A 58 -9.59 -4.19 6.67
C MET A 58 -9.71 -5.41 7.59
N ALA A 59 -9.47 -6.59 7.06
CA ALA A 59 -9.29 -7.82 7.82
C ALA A 59 -8.13 -8.62 7.24
N VAL A 60 -7.11 -8.90 8.06
CA VAL A 60 -5.89 -9.59 7.66
C VAL A 60 -5.67 -10.84 8.49
N LYS A 61 -5.28 -11.93 7.83
CA LYS A 61 -4.93 -13.19 8.49
C LYS A 61 -3.52 -13.11 9.07
N LEU A 62 -3.34 -13.62 10.28
CA LEU A 62 -2.05 -13.69 10.97
C LEU A 62 -1.48 -15.12 10.93
N GLU A 63 -0.16 -15.22 11.02
CA GLU A 63 0.55 -16.48 11.22
C GLU A 63 0.13 -17.11 12.56
N ASN A 64 -0.24 -18.39 12.53
CA ASN A 64 -0.49 -19.16 13.73
C ASN A 64 0.79 -19.94 14.10
N SER A 65 1.37 -19.64 15.27
CA SER A 65 2.56 -20.37 15.77
C SER A 65 2.20 -21.63 16.57
N SER A 66 0.92 -21.83 16.89
CA SER A 66 0.45 -23.01 17.60
C SER A 66 -0.11 -24.02 16.60
N ALA A 67 0.14 -25.32 16.81
CA ALA A 67 -0.32 -26.41 15.93
C ALA A 67 -1.85 -26.63 15.93
N SER A 68 -2.63 -25.62 16.30
CA SER A 68 -4.09 -25.64 16.29
C SER A 68 -4.63 -25.27 14.90
N PRO A 69 -5.80 -25.79 14.50
CA PRO A 69 -6.44 -25.43 13.22
C PRO A 69 -7.02 -23.99 13.21
N ASP A 70 -6.79 -23.22 14.28
CA ASP A 70 -7.36 -21.90 14.50
C ASP A 70 -6.87 -20.88 13.47
N HIS A 71 -7.79 -20.11 12.92
CA HIS A 71 -7.49 -18.99 12.04
C HIS A 71 -7.55 -17.68 12.82
N ARG A 72 -6.44 -16.96 12.87
CA ARG A 72 -6.34 -15.69 13.56
C ARG A 72 -6.40 -14.53 12.57
N TYR A 73 -7.16 -13.51 12.93
CA TYR A 73 -7.38 -12.31 12.14
C TYR A 73 -7.14 -11.04 12.96
N LEU A 74 -6.63 -10.04 12.29
CA LEU A 74 -6.61 -8.65 12.75
C LEU A 74 -7.57 -7.86 11.87
N ALA A 75 -8.57 -7.22 12.48
CA ALA A 75 -9.55 -6.42 11.76
C ALA A 75 -9.49 -4.96 12.20
N LEU A 76 -9.47 -4.03 11.25
CA LEU A 76 -9.67 -2.61 11.49
C LEU A 76 -11.14 -2.30 11.26
N VAL A 77 -11.81 -1.79 12.29
CA VAL A 77 -13.23 -1.45 12.28
C VAL A 77 -13.37 0.03 12.61
N SER A 78 -14.22 0.71 11.86
CA SER A 78 -14.51 2.13 12.04
C SER A 78 -15.99 2.36 12.28
N THR A 79 -16.32 3.44 13.00
CA THR A 79 -17.68 3.90 13.17
C THR A 79 -17.72 5.42 13.13
N ILE A 80 -18.90 6.00 12.92
CA ILE A 80 -19.10 7.43 13.12
C ILE A 80 -19.44 7.63 14.60
N GLY A 81 -18.51 8.26 15.33
CA GLY A 81 -18.63 8.54 16.74
C GLY A 81 -19.70 9.58 17.05
N ARG A 82 -19.92 9.83 18.35
CA ARG A 82 -20.93 10.82 18.81
C ARG A 82 -20.64 12.25 18.36
N GLN A 83 -19.40 12.53 17.99
CA GLN A 83 -18.96 13.84 17.53
C GLN A 83 -19.07 14.01 16.01
N ASP A 84 -19.74 13.08 15.31
CA ASP A 84 -19.82 13.02 13.84
C ASP A 84 -18.44 12.86 13.17
N GLU A 85 -17.55 12.15 13.86
CA GLU A 85 -16.16 11.93 13.45
C GLU A 85 -15.89 10.44 13.32
N GLU A 86 -15.05 10.06 12.36
CA GLU A 86 -14.68 8.66 12.16
C GLU A 86 -13.69 8.20 13.25
N GLU A 87 -14.10 7.20 14.02
CA GLU A 87 -13.34 6.57 15.10
C GLU A 87 -13.00 5.14 14.69
N ALA A 88 -11.82 4.63 15.08
CA ALA A 88 -11.33 3.34 14.63
C ALA A 88 -10.77 2.48 15.76
N VAL A 89 -11.05 1.18 15.68
CA VAL A 89 -10.56 0.16 16.61
C VAL A 89 -9.93 -0.99 15.82
N ILE A 90 -8.90 -1.57 16.40
CA ILE A 90 -8.31 -2.81 15.94
C ILE A 90 -8.85 -3.95 16.81
N LEU A 91 -9.41 -4.96 16.16
CA LEU A 91 -9.93 -6.17 16.78
C LEU A 91 -9.03 -7.35 16.45
N GLY A 92 -8.62 -8.12 17.46
CA GLY A 92 -8.04 -9.44 17.26
C GLY A 92 -9.12 -10.49 17.39
N ILE A 93 -9.32 -11.24 16.30
CA ILE A 93 -10.41 -12.19 16.14
C ILE A 93 -9.83 -13.58 15.90
N ASP A 94 -10.30 -14.58 16.63
CA ASP A 94 -10.00 -15.99 16.36
C ASP A 94 -11.23 -16.66 15.74
N TYR A 95 -10.98 -17.52 14.75
CA TYR A 95 -11.99 -18.29 14.03
C TYR A 95 -11.62 -19.77 14.08
N ARG A 96 -12.51 -20.57 14.67
CA ARG A 96 -12.45 -22.04 14.67
C ARG A 96 -13.69 -22.58 13.94
N ASP A 97 -14.70 -22.97 14.71
CA ASP A 97 -16.08 -23.25 14.23
C ASP A 97 -17.02 -22.05 14.49
N THR A 98 -16.68 -21.24 15.48
CA THR A 98 -17.35 -19.98 15.83
C THR A 98 -16.32 -18.87 15.90
N VAL A 99 -16.79 -17.63 15.81
CA VAL A 99 -15.93 -16.44 15.91
C VAL A 99 -15.87 -15.97 17.34
N SER A 100 -14.66 -15.70 17.83
CA SER A 100 -14.40 -15.13 19.15
C SER A 100 -13.52 -13.89 19.06
N LEU A 101 -13.73 -12.96 19.99
CA LEU A 101 -12.97 -11.72 20.09
C LEU A 101 -11.94 -11.87 21.22
N GLY A 102 -10.66 -11.75 20.90
CA GLY A 102 -9.57 -11.89 21.88
C GLY A 102 -8.89 -10.56 22.25
N LEU A 103 -8.99 -9.55 21.39
CA LEU A 103 -8.25 -8.29 21.56
C LEU A 103 -9.03 -7.10 21.03
N VAL A 104 -8.95 -5.97 21.75
CA VAL A 104 -9.54 -4.69 21.39
C VAL A 104 -8.50 -3.61 21.64
N ILE A 105 -8.02 -2.96 20.58
CA ILE A 105 -7.05 -1.86 20.65
C ILE A 105 -7.66 -0.62 20.02
N PRO A 106 -7.99 0.42 20.80
CA PRO A 106 -8.45 1.68 20.24
C PRO A 106 -7.31 2.44 19.55
N ILE A 107 -7.61 3.08 18.42
CA ILE A 107 -6.67 3.96 17.73
C ILE A 107 -6.85 5.38 18.27
N LEU A 108 -5.99 5.74 19.21
CA LEU A 108 -5.95 7.05 19.85
C LEU A 108 -4.76 7.86 19.33
N SER A 109 -4.75 9.16 19.65
CA SER A 109 -3.60 10.00 19.34
C SER A 109 -2.35 9.50 20.08
N GLY A 110 -1.23 9.47 19.38
CA GLY A 110 0.03 8.93 19.89
C GLY A 110 0.20 7.42 19.70
N THR A 111 -0.81 6.69 19.20
CA THR A 111 -0.63 5.30 18.73
C THR A 111 0.41 5.28 17.61
N LYS A 112 1.40 4.39 17.69
CA LYS A 112 2.47 4.26 16.68
C LYS A 112 2.53 2.84 16.14
N ILE A 113 2.86 2.73 14.86
CA ILE A 113 3.14 1.45 14.20
C ILE A 113 4.61 1.42 13.77
N ARG A 114 5.28 0.28 13.96
CA ARG A 114 6.68 0.07 13.59
C ARG A 114 6.88 -1.34 13.04
N LEU A 115 7.82 -1.53 12.12
CA LEU A 115 8.25 -2.88 11.74
C LEU A 115 9.07 -3.50 12.87
N ASP A 116 8.85 -4.79 13.13
CA ASP A 116 9.50 -5.54 14.21
C ASP A 116 10.87 -6.13 13.78
N GLY A 117 11.13 -6.18 12.47
CA GLY A 117 12.37 -6.72 11.92
C GLY A 117 12.39 -8.25 11.84
N ASP A 118 11.26 -8.92 12.01
CA ASP A 118 11.13 -10.37 11.80
C ASP A 118 9.80 -10.74 11.13
N GLY A 119 9.43 -9.99 10.09
CA GLY A 119 8.24 -10.25 9.28
C GLY A 119 6.92 -9.90 9.96
N GLY A 120 6.97 -9.00 10.94
CA GLY A 120 5.81 -8.50 11.65
C GLY A 120 5.90 -7.01 11.90
N PHE A 121 4.84 -6.47 12.48
CA PHE A 121 4.77 -5.08 12.92
C PHE A 121 4.25 -4.99 14.36
N THR A 122 4.66 -3.93 15.03
CA THR A 122 4.36 -3.63 16.42
C THR A 122 3.50 -2.38 16.49
N ILE A 123 2.38 -2.49 17.21
CA ILE A 123 1.52 -1.35 17.56
C ILE A 123 1.84 -0.95 19.00
N LEU A 124 2.26 0.30 19.16
CA LEU A 124 2.52 0.94 20.43
C LEU A 124 1.33 1.81 20.78
N VAL A 125 0.70 1.53 21.91
CA VAL A 125 -0.48 2.25 22.39
C VAL A 125 -0.05 3.28 23.45
N HIS A 126 -0.87 4.31 23.68
CA HIS A 126 -0.58 5.45 24.56
C HIS A 126 -0.20 5.07 26.00
N ASP A 127 -0.66 3.92 26.47
CA ASP A 127 -0.43 3.37 27.82
C ASP A 127 0.91 2.60 27.95
N GLY A 128 1.69 2.55 26.87
CA GLY A 128 2.97 1.85 26.83
C GLY A 128 2.88 0.36 26.51
N HIS A 129 1.69 -0.18 26.22
CA HIS A 129 1.57 -1.56 25.74
C HIS A 129 2.03 -1.69 24.28
N HIS A 130 2.67 -2.82 23.99
CA HIS A 130 3.21 -3.18 22.68
C HIS A 130 2.53 -4.46 22.17
N PHE A 131 1.95 -4.43 20.97
CA PHE A 131 1.29 -5.59 20.38
C PHE A 131 2.00 -5.97 19.08
N ILE A 132 2.51 -7.19 18.99
CA ILE A 132 3.25 -7.69 17.83
C ILE A 132 2.35 -8.58 16.99
N PHE A 133 2.24 -8.28 15.71
CA PHE A 133 1.45 -9.02 14.75
C PHE A 133 2.34 -9.53 13.61
N LYS A 134 2.16 -10.81 13.24
CA LYS A 134 2.87 -11.44 12.12
C LYS A 134 1.86 -11.83 11.04
N PRO A 135 1.71 -11.03 9.98
CA PRO A 135 0.81 -11.33 8.87
C PRO A 135 1.27 -12.54 8.06
N VAL A 136 0.34 -13.27 7.45
CA VAL A 136 0.65 -14.50 6.68
C VAL A 136 1.49 -14.28 5.42
N SER A 137 1.59 -13.04 4.93
CA SER A 137 2.44 -12.67 3.81
C SER A 137 2.84 -11.19 3.84
N VAL A 138 3.85 -10.84 3.05
CA VAL A 138 4.34 -9.46 2.95
C VAL A 138 3.30 -8.52 2.32
N GLN A 139 2.44 -9.02 1.42
CA GLN A 139 1.33 -8.25 0.85
C GLN A 139 0.22 -7.96 1.87
N VAL A 140 -0.08 -8.96 2.71
CA VAL A 140 -1.02 -8.80 3.83
C VAL A 140 -0.45 -7.82 4.86
N MET A 141 0.86 -7.89 5.14
CA MET A 141 1.54 -6.95 6.01
C MET A 141 1.48 -5.51 5.49
N TRP A 142 1.77 -5.30 4.21
CA TRP A 142 1.67 -4.00 3.56
C TRP A 142 0.27 -3.41 3.67
N SER A 143 -0.76 -4.20 3.36
CA SER A 143 -2.17 -3.80 3.43
C SER A 143 -2.59 -3.40 4.86
N ALA A 144 -2.13 -4.15 5.85
CA ALA A 144 -2.39 -3.86 7.26
C ALA A 144 -1.76 -2.54 7.69
N ILE A 145 -0.47 -2.35 7.39
CA ILE A 145 0.28 -1.15 7.76
C ILE A 145 -0.34 0.10 7.15
N GLN A 146 -0.64 0.09 5.84
CA GLN A 146 -1.26 1.24 5.18
C GLN A 146 -2.59 1.64 5.82
N SER A 147 -3.46 0.66 6.08
CA SER A 147 -4.79 0.91 6.64
C SER A 147 -4.71 1.46 8.07
N ILE A 148 -3.82 0.89 8.88
CA ILE A 148 -3.61 1.31 10.27
C ILE A 148 -2.93 2.70 10.32
N GLU A 149 -1.93 2.96 9.49
CA GLU A 149 -1.29 4.29 9.42
C GLU A 149 -2.27 5.39 9.03
N LEU A 150 -3.21 5.12 8.12
CA LEU A 150 -4.25 6.07 7.76
C LEU A 150 -5.15 6.39 8.97
N ALA A 151 -5.58 5.37 9.71
CA ALA A 151 -6.40 5.55 10.91
C ALA A 151 -5.64 6.29 12.02
N ILE A 152 -4.34 6.01 12.22
CA ILE A 152 -3.49 6.73 13.17
C ILE A 152 -3.41 8.22 12.81
N LYS A 153 -3.16 8.55 11.53
CA LYS A 153 -3.11 9.95 11.08
C LYS A 153 -4.42 10.69 11.34
N MET A 154 -5.55 10.01 11.19
CA MET A 154 -6.87 10.58 11.50
C MET A 154 -7.04 10.81 13.00
N ALA A 155 -6.66 9.83 13.84
CA ALA A 155 -6.71 9.95 15.29
C ALA A 155 -5.83 11.08 15.83
N ASP A 156 -4.62 11.25 15.28
CA ASP A 156 -3.72 12.35 15.63
C ASP A 156 -4.27 13.71 15.20
N LYS A 157 -4.87 13.80 14.00
CA LYS A 157 -5.51 15.03 13.53
C LYS A 157 -6.68 15.46 14.42
N LYS A 158 -7.41 14.49 14.98
CA LYS A 158 -8.60 14.72 15.80
C LYS A 158 -8.32 14.69 17.31
N LEU A 159 -7.07 14.44 17.71
CA LEU A 159 -6.61 14.41 19.10
C LEU A 159 -7.46 13.47 19.98
N TYR A 160 -7.76 12.27 19.49
CA TYR A 160 -8.50 11.28 20.27
C TYR A 160 -7.73 10.85 21.52
N THR A 161 -8.38 10.90 22.68
CA THR A 161 -7.80 10.51 23.97
C THR A 161 -8.66 9.47 24.68
N SER A 162 -8.06 8.71 25.59
CA SER A 162 -8.77 7.67 26.37
C SER A 162 -9.83 8.24 27.32
N GLU A 163 -9.59 9.44 27.84
CA GLU A 163 -10.51 10.18 28.73
C GLU A 163 -11.50 11.06 27.96
N GLY A 164 -11.44 11.06 26.63
CA GLY A 164 -12.28 11.89 25.76
C GLY A 164 -13.70 11.35 25.57
N LEU A 165 -14.46 12.05 24.74
CA LEU A 165 -15.80 11.63 24.31
C LEU A 165 -15.78 10.66 23.12
N SER A 166 -14.59 10.37 22.57
CA SER A 166 -14.43 9.43 21.48
C SER A 166 -14.38 7.98 21.98
N HIS A 167 -14.68 7.04 21.10
CA HIS A 167 -14.60 5.61 21.37
C HIS A 167 -15.46 5.09 22.53
N THR A 168 -16.52 5.82 22.91
CA THR A 168 -17.45 5.43 24.00
C THR A 168 -18.14 4.07 23.76
N TRP A 169 -18.17 3.62 22.51
CA TRP A 169 -18.73 2.34 22.07
C TRP A 169 -17.82 1.13 22.30
N LEU A 170 -16.56 1.32 22.68
CA LEU A 170 -15.63 0.21 22.96
C LEU A 170 -16.14 -0.72 24.07
N SER A 171 -16.99 -0.23 24.96
CA SER A 171 -17.63 -1.05 26.01
C SER A 171 -18.36 -2.26 25.45
N TYR A 172 -18.98 -2.15 24.26
CA TYR A 172 -19.61 -3.27 23.56
C TYR A 172 -18.59 -4.36 23.23
N TYR A 173 -17.46 -4.01 22.62
CA TYR A 173 -16.43 -4.97 22.23
C TYR A 173 -15.70 -5.55 23.45
N ASN A 174 -15.34 -4.71 24.42
CA ASN A 174 -14.70 -5.15 25.66
C ASN A 174 -15.55 -6.16 26.44
N SER A 175 -16.88 -6.03 26.42
CA SER A 175 -17.79 -6.98 27.05
C SER A 175 -17.85 -8.36 26.38
N LYS A 176 -17.37 -8.46 25.13
CA LYS A 176 -17.39 -9.69 24.32
C LYS A 176 -16.04 -10.40 24.26
N ILE A 177 -15.03 -9.90 24.97
CA ILE A 177 -13.70 -10.53 24.96
C ILE A 177 -13.78 -11.91 25.63
N ASP A 178 -13.39 -12.95 24.90
CA ASP A 178 -13.17 -14.28 25.46
C ASP A 178 -11.84 -14.29 26.23
N ILE A 179 -11.90 -14.61 27.52
CA ILE A 179 -10.72 -14.62 28.41
C ILE A 179 -9.68 -15.65 27.93
N THR A 180 -10.13 -16.79 27.39
CA THR A 180 -9.21 -17.83 26.91
C THR A 180 -8.45 -17.41 25.66
N ASP A 181 -9.07 -16.64 24.78
CA ASP A 181 -8.42 -16.11 23.59
C ASP A 181 -7.63 -14.82 23.89
N LYS A 182 -8.04 -14.04 24.91
CA LYS A 182 -7.28 -12.89 25.40
C LYS A 182 -5.87 -13.28 25.80
N ASP A 183 -5.72 -14.30 26.64
CA ASP A 183 -4.40 -14.76 27.07
C ASP A 183 -3.58 -15.24 25.85
N ARG A 184 -4.19 -15.96 24.90
CA ARG A 184 -3.51 -16.44 23.67
C ARG A 184 -3.17 -15.34 22.66
N MET A 185 -3.89 -14.22 22.69
CA MET A 185 -3.57 -13.03 21.90
C MET A 185 -2.50 -12.18 22.58
N MET A 186 -2.43 -12.22 23.91
CA MET A 186 -1.44 -11.49 24.73
C MET A 186 -0.16 -12.29 25.01
N ASP A 187 -0.13 -13.61 24.78
CA ASP A 187 0.97 -14.54 25.14
C ASP A 187 2.29 -14.34 24.34
N LYS A 188 2.49 -13.18 23.71
CA LYS A 188 3.72 -12.80 23.01
C LYS A 188 4.19 -11.37 23.30
N THR A 189 3.66 -10.72 24.33
CA THR A 189 3.95 -9.31 24.62
C THR A 189 5.10 -9.09 25.62
N TYR A 190 5.73 -10.14 26.16
CA TYR A 190 6.81 -9.96 27.15
C TYR A 190 8.20 -10.31 26.60
N LEU A 191 9.07 -9.28 26.63
CA LEU A 191 10.51 -9.25 26.39
C LEU A 191 11.02 -9.32 24.94
N TYR A 192 11.17 -8.15 24.35
CA TYR A 192 12.50 -7.75 23.89
C TYR A 192 12.91 -6.49 24.64
N THR A 193 13.60 -6.66 25.77
CA THR A 193 14.48 -5.61 26.28
C THR A 193 15.42 -5.24 25.14
N HIS A 194 15.35 -3.98 24.70
CA HIS A 194 16.37 -3.38 23.85
C HIS A 194 17.73 -3.58 24.53
N THR A 195 18.45 -4.65 24.18
CA THR A 195 19.89 -4.70 24.41
C THR A 195 20.49 -3.71 23.44
N VAL A 196 20.69 -2.51 23.99
CA VAL A 196 21.54 -1.47 23.44
C VAL A 196 22.90 -2.09 23.19
N ILE A 197 23.17 -2.50 21.94
CA ILE A 197 24.55 -2.68 21.49
C ILE A 197 25.02 -1.30 21.04
N VAL A 198 25.38 -0.48 22.03
CA VAL A 198 26.34 0.60 21.86
C VAL A 198 27.70 -0.04 22.03
N PHE A 199 28.25 -0.60 20.94
CA PHE A 199 29.70 -0.62 20.69
C PHE A 199 29.96 -1.15 19.27
N THR A 200 30.80 -0.42 18.53
CA THR A 200 31.45 -0.82 17.26
C THR A 200 30.78 -0.46 15.93
N ILE A 201 30.26 0.77 15.75
CA ILE A 201 29.98 1.29 14.38
C ILE A 201 30.50 2.72 14.22
N LEU A 202 31.82 2.88 14.26
CA LEU A 202 32.47 4.06 13.66
C LEU A 202 33.50 3.67 12.58
N LEU A 203 33.66 2.38 12.24
CA LEU A 203 34.70 1.90 11.33
C LEU A 203 34.20 1.09 10.10
N LEU A 204 32.89 0.93 9.87
CA LEU A 204 32.33 0.08 8.80
C LEU A 204 31.22 0.73 7.94
N TYR A 205 31.21 2.06 7.82
CA TYR A 205 30.13 2.76 7.12
C TYR A 205 30.07 2.41 5.61
N GLU A 206 31.21 2.20 4.96
CA GLU A 206 31.23 1.82 3.54
C GLU A 206 30.85 0.36 3.29
N GLU A 207 31.35 -0.58 4.11
CA GLU A 207 31.12 -2.02 3.92
C GLU A 207 29.64 -2.37 4.17
N THR A 208 29.04 -1.76 5.19
CA THR A 208 27.60 -1.89 5.45
C THR A 208 26.73 -1.28 4.35
N ALA A 209 27.16 -0.20 3.70
CA ALA A 209 26.45 0.39 2.56
C ALA A 209 26.48 -0.52 1.33
N ARG A 210 27.64 -1.15 1.05
CA ARG A 210 27.78 -2.13 -0.06
C ARG A 210 26.87 -3.34 0.16
N ILE A 211 26.89 -3.91 1.36
CA ILE A 211 26.05 -5.07 1.71
C ILE A 211 24.56 -4.71 1.60
N LYS A 212 24.13 -3.55 2.15
CA LYS A 212 22.74 -3.09 2.02
C LYS A 212 22.30 -2.93 0.57
N LYS A 213 23.20 -2.45 -0.30
CA LYS A 213 22.94 -2.34 -1.75
C LYS A 213 22.78 -3.72 -2.39
N SER A 214 23.65 -4.68 -2.07
CA SER A 214 23.51 -6.06 -2.56
C SER A 214 22.22 -6.72 -2.07
N ILE A 215 21.87 -6.55 -0.79
CA ILE A 215 20.58 -7.02 -0.23
C ILE A 215 19.41 -6.42 -1.01
N THR A 216 19.43 -5.11 -1.28
CA THR A 216 18.36 -4.43 -2.03
C THR A 216 18.19 -5.03 -3.43
N GLN A 217 19.31 -5.26 -4.13
CA GLN A 217 19.28 -5.81 -5.49
C GLN A 217 18.75 -7.24 -5.52
N GLU A 218 19.25 -8.12 -4.64
CA GLU A 218 18.80 -9.51 -4.61
C GLU A 218 17.37 -9.67 -4.10
N LEU A 219 16.99 -8.89 -3.08
CA LEU A 219 15.62 -8.86 -2.57
C LEU A 219 14.65 -8.45 -3.69
N TYR A 220 15.01 -7.45 -4.48
CA TYR A 220 14.23 -7.06 -5.63
C TYR A 220 14.06 -8.20 -6.64
N GLU A 221 15.16 -8.87 -7.03
CA GLU A 221 15.08 -9.99 -7.97
C GLU A 221 14.22 -11.15 -7.46
N VAL A 222 14.33 -11.48 -6.17
CA VAL A 222 13.52 -12.51 -5.53
C VAL A 222 12.04 -12.11 -5.55
N MET A 223 11.72 -10.89 -5.11
CA MET A 223 10.33 -10.38 -5.05
C MET A 223 9.65 -10.34 -6.42
N MET A 224 10.41 -10.16 -7.51
CA MET A 224 9.90 -10.21 -8.88
C MET A 224 9.54 -11.62 -9.38
N GLN A 225 10.02 -12.67 -8.71
CA GLN A 225 9.87 -14.07 -9.15
C GLN A 225 8.87 -14.86 -8.31
N VAL A 226 8.59 -14.41 -7.09
CA VAL A 226 7.71 -15.09 -6.14
C VAL A 226 6.28 -14.54 -6.20
N ASP A 227 5.32 -15.36 -5.77
CA ASP A 227 3.96 -14.89 -5.47
C ASP A 227 3.97 -14.13 -4.14
N LEU A 228 3.87 -12.81 -4.19
CA LEU A 228 3.92 -11.93 -3.00
C LEU A 228 2.73 -12.12 -2.07
N ASP A 229 1.63 -12.70 -2.56
CA ASP A 229 0.46 -13.03 -1.75
C ASP A 229 0.74 -14.21 -0.80
N GLU A 230 1.73 -15.05 -1.12
CA GLU A 230 2.15 -16.22 -0.33
C GLU A 230 3.53 -16.05 0.32
N ALA A 231 4.32 -15.07 -0.14
CA ALA A 231 5.67 -14.84 0.38
C ALA A 231 5.65 -14.22 1.79
N THR A 232 6.39 -14.80 2.73
CA THR A 232 6.65 -14.23 4.06
C THR A 232 8.00 -13.49 4.06
N SER A 233 8.22 -12.58 5.00
CA SER A 233 9.55 -11.95 5.14
C SER A 233 10.63 -13.02 5.38
N LYS A 234 10.30 -14.08 6.12
CA LYS A 234 11.21 -15.22 6.34
C LYS A 234 11.57 -15.92 5.04
N SER A 235 10.60 -16.24 4.17
CA SER A 235 10.90 -16.92 2.90
C SER A 235 11.71 -16.03 1.95
N LEU A 236 11.40 -14.73 1.89
CA LEU A 236 12.20 -13.77 1.11
C LEU A 236 13.63 -13.68 1.64
N ARG A 237 13.80 -13.59 2.96
CA ARG A 237 15.12 -13.51 3.61
C ARG A 237 15.96 -14.73 3.28
N LEU A 238 15.41 -15.93 3.41
CA LEU A 238 16.12 -17.18 3.09
C LEU A 238 16.55 -17.24 1.62
N ALA A 239 15.68 -16.83 0.69
CA ALA A 239 16.02 -16.79 -0.74
C ALA A 239 17.13 -15.77 -1.05
N VAL A 240 17.15 -14.62 -0.36
CA VAL A 240 18.23 -13.63 -0.51
C VAL A 240 19.54 -14.12 0.12
N GLU A 241 19.48 -14.76 1.29
CA GLU A 241 20.64 -15.36 1.95
C GLU A 241 21.27 -16.47 1.08
N GLU A 242 20.46 -17.30 0.43
CA GLU A 242 20.90 -18.34 -0.51
C GLU A 242 21.67 -17.73 -1.70
N LYS A 243 21.15 -16.64 -2.29
CA LYS A 243 21.81 -15.98 -3.42
C LYS A 243 23.09 -15.23 -3.04
N LEU A 244 23.10 -14.55 -1.89
CA LEU A 244 24.25 -13.76 -1.45
C LEU A 244 25.33 -14.59 -0.75
N GLY A 245 25.00 -15.77 -0.22
CA GLY A 245 25.91 -16.59 0.59
C GLY A 245 26.28 -15.96 1.93
N ILE A 246 25.53 -14.97 2.42
CA ILE A 246 25.73 -14.30 3.70
C ILE A 246 24.43 -14.30 4.51
N SER A 247 24.53 -14.25 5.84
CA SER A 247 23.35 -14.05 6.67
C SER A 247 22.88 -12.59 6.65
N VAL A 248 21.58 -12.40 6.44
CA VAL A 248 20.87 -11.13 6.43
C VAL A 248 20.30 -10.80 7.83
N MET A 249 20.36 -11.74 8.80
CA MET A 249 19.87 -11.54 10.17
C MET A 249 20.40 -10.27 10.87
N PRO A 250 21.68 -9.87 10.75
CA PRO A 250 22.17 -8.60 11.31
C PRO A 250 21.50 -7.36 10.71
N TYR A 251 20.91 -7.49 9.51
CA TYR A 251 20.25 -6.45 8.75
C TYR A 251 18.72 -6.60 8.74
N ARG A 252 18.14 -7.45 9.60
CA ARG A 252 16.71 -7.80 9.57
C ARG A 252 15.75 -6.60 9.60
N ALA A 253 16.07 -5.55 10.36
CA ALA A 253 15.28 -4.32 10.40
C ALA A 253 15.38 -3.53 9.09
N PHE A 254 16.56 -3.50 8.47
CA PHE A 254 16.75 -2.90 7.14
C PHE A 254 16.02 -3.73 6.07
N PHE A 255 16.10 -5.06 6.15
CA PHE A 255 15.46 -5.97 5.22
C PHE A 255 13.94 -5.80 5.19
N ASP A 256 13.29 -5.75 6.35
CA ASP A 256 11.83 -5.55 6.42
C ASP A 256 11.43 -4.17 5.87
N LEU A 257 12.16 -3.10 6.22
CA LEU A 257 11.95 -1.76 5.67
C LEU A 257 12.10 -1.75 4.14
N GLU A 258 13.13 -2.42 3.64
CA GLU A 258 13.42 -2.51 2.22
C GLU A 258 12.35 -3.32 1.48
N THR A 259 11.86 -4.40 2.10
CA THR A 259 10.75 -5.20 1.58
C THR A 259 9.49 -4.34 1.42
N MET A 260 9.13 -3.54 2.44
CA MET A 260 7.97 -2.63 2.35
C MET A 260 8.19 -1.54 1.31
N ARG A 261 9.41 -1.02 1.19
CA ARG A 261 9.76 -0.01 0.18
C ARG A 261 9.60 -0.57 -1.23
N ILE A 262 10.13 -1.77 -1.49
CA ILE A 262 10.05 -2.45 -2.79
C ILE A 262 8.59 -2.82 -3.09
N LEU A 263 7.83 -3.35 -2.13
CA LEU A 263 6.41 -3.64 -2.32
C LEU A 263 5.62 -2.40 -2.75
N GLY A 264 5.78 -1.28 -2.05
CA GLY A 264 5.11 -0.02 -2.41
C GLY A 264 5.57 0.57 -3.74
N GLN A 265 6.64 0.03 -4.32
CA GLN A 265 7.20 0.42 -5.60
C GLN A 265 6.78 -0.50 -6.76
N MET A 266 6.32 -1.72 -6.44
CA MET A 266 5.92 -2.78 -7.38
C MET A 266 4.44 -2.70 -7.81
N ASP A 267 3.72 -1.61 -7.51
CA ASP A 267 2.36 -1.39 -8.01
C ASP A 267 2.32 -1.45 -9.54
N GLN A 268 1.29 -2.09 -10.09
CA GLN A 268 1.06 -2.14 -11.54
C GLN A 268 0.93 -0.73 -12.14
N ALA A 269 1.23 -0.62 -13.43
CA ALA A 269 1.02 0.61 -14.17
C ALA A 269 -0.47 0.97 -14.16
N SER A 270 -0.79 2.18 -13.70
CA SER A 270 -2.16 2.66 -13.60
C SER A 270 -2.66 3.06 -14.99
N GLN A 271 -3.74 2.43 -15.46
CA GLN A 271 -4.40 2.81 -16.70
C GLN A 271 -5.12 4.15 -16.52
N ILE A 272 -4.61 5.21 -17.16
CA ILE A 272 -5.20 6.56 -17.11
C ILE A 272 -6.32 6.69 -18.17
N THR A 273 -6.03 6.27 -19.39
CA THR A 273 -6.99 6.13 -20.50
C THR A 273 -6.79 4.78 -21.19
N ASP A 274 -7.53 4.49 -22.25
CA ASP A 274 -7.39 3.24 -23.02
C ASP A 274 -5.99 3.03 -23.60
N PHE A 275 -5.23 4.12 -23.81
CA PHE A 275 -3.88 4.08 -24.39
C PHE A 275 -2.79 4.68 -23.50
N LEU A 276 -3.14 5.44 -22.46
CA LEU A 276 -2.18 6.11 -21.57
C LEU A 276 -2.08 5.38 -20.24
N TYR A 277 -0.87 4.93 -19.89
CA TYR A 277 -0.54 4.32 -18.61
C TYR A 277 0.45 5.20 -17.84
N LEU A 278 0.28 5.27 -16.52
CA LEU A 278 1.14 5.99 -15.58
C LEU A 278 1.84 5.00 -14.65
N GLY A 279 3.16 5.08 -14.52
CA GLY A 279 3.92 4.16 -13.69
C GLY A 279 5.23 4.70 -13.10
N SER A 280 5.90 3.81 -12.38
CA SER A 280 7.23 3.99 -11.79
C SER A 280 8.33 3.43 -12.70
N GLU A 281 9.59 3.55 -12.26
CA GLU A 281 10.73 2.90 -12.92
C GLU A 281 10.57 1.39 -13.01
N TRP A 282 9.87 0.81 -12.04
CA TRP A 282 9.63 -0.62 -11.94
C TRP A 282 8.67 -1.13 -13.01
N ASN A 283 7.60 -0.38 -13.28
CA ASN A 283 6.72 -0.70 -14.42
C ASN A 283 7.48 -0.63 -15.75
N ALA A 284 8.39 0.34 -15.88
CA ALA A 284 9.22 0.48 -17.08
C ALA A 284 10.28 -0.62 -17.23
N ALA A 285 10.70 -1.23 -16.11
CA ALA A 285 11.62 -2.36 -16.07
C ALA A 285 10.92 -3.73 -16.21
N ASN A 286 9.59 -3.79 -16.26
CA ASN A 286 8.84 -5.03 -16.35
C ASN A 286 8.38 -5.33 -17.79
N VAL A 287 9.27 -5.95 -18.60
CA VAL A 287 8.96 -6.28 -20.00
C VAL A 287 7.73 -7.18 -20.18
N LYS A 288 7.45 -8.06 -19.21
CA LYS A 288 6.29 -8.96 -19.26
C LYS A 288 4.99 -8.17 -19.10
N GLU A 289 4.92 -7.29 -18.10
CA GLU A 289 3.79 -6.38 -17.89
C GLU A 289 3.58 -5.48 -19.11
N LEU A 290 4.64 -4.82 -19.60
CA LEU A 290 4.60 -3.94 -20.77
C LEU A 290 4.00 -4.64 -22.01
N LYS A 291 4.47 -5.85 -22.32
CA LYS A 291 3.94 -6.65 -23.45
C LYS A 291 2.50 -7.08 -23.21
N SER A 292 2.17 -7.55 -22.01
CA SER A 292 0.81 -8.00 -21.67
C SER A 292 -0.22 -6.88 -21.76
N LEU A 293 0.18 -5.65 -21.43
CA LEU A 293 -0.66 -4.47 -21.53
C LEU A 293 -0.80 -3.97 -22.98
N GLY A 294 0.06 -4.40 -23.91
CA GLY A 294 0.09 -3.92 -25.29
C GLY A 294 0.83 -2.58 -25.46
N ILE A 295 1.78 -2.29 -24.58
CA ILE A 295 2.55 -1.05 -24.60
C ILE A 295 3.65 -1.15 -25.66
N GLY A 296 3.65 -0.23 -26.62
CA GLY A 296 4.69 -0.11 -27.65
C GLY A 296 5.57 1.13 -27.49
N TYR A 297 5.15 2.07 -26.64
CA TYR A 297 5.78 3.37 -26.44
C TYR A 297 6.09 3.61 -24.96
N ILE A 298 7.27 4.16 -24.67
CA ILE A 298 7.67 4.49 -23.30
C ILE A 298 8.22 5.91 -23.25
N LEU A 299 7.56 6.76 -22.45
CA LEU A 299 7.99 8.12 -22.16
C LEU A 299 8.65 8.15 -20.78
N ASN A 300 9.98 8.26 -20.78
CA ASN A 300 10.81 8.33 -19.58
C ASN A 300 11.04 9.79 -19.17
N ILE A 301 10.51 10.20 -18.02
CA ILE A 301 10.62 11.58 -17.51
C ILE A 301 11.61 11.64 -16.34
N THR A 302 12.82 11.12 -16.57
CA THR A 302 13.88 11.08 -15.56
C THR A 302 15.24 11.39 -16.18
N ARG A 303 16.13 11.91 -15.35
CA ARG A 303 17.56 12.05 -15.70
C ARG A 303 18.37 10.86 -15.22
N GLU A 304 17.92 10.22 -14.15
CA GLU A 304 18.64 9.21 -13.39
C GLU A 304 18.36 7.76 -13.80
N ILE A 305 17.35 7.49 -14.64
CA ILE A 305 16.98 6.14 -15.07
C ILE A 305 17.16 5.99 -16.57
N ASP A 306 17.91 4.96 -16.96
CA ASP A 306 18.13 4.58 -18.35
C ASP A 306 16.95 3.81 -18.95
N ASN A 307 16.90 3.76 -20.27
CA ASN A 307 15.89 2.96 -20.99
C ASN A 307 16.27 1.48 -20.94
N PHE A 308 15.47 0.66 -20.25
CA PHE A 308 15.76 -0.76 -20.01
C PHE A 308 15.76 -1.64 -21.27
N PHE A 309 14.86 -1.39 -22.23
CA PHE A 309 14.59 -2.30 -23.35
C PHE A 309 14.70 -1.61 -24.72
N GLN A 310 15.83 -0.93 -24.95
CA GLN A 310 16.09 -0.24 -26.21
C GLN A 310 15.98 -1.22 -27.39
N GLY A 311 15.27 -0.80 -28.45
CA GLY A 311 15.00 -1.63 -29.63
C GLY A 311 13.72 -2.47 -29.55
N MET A 312 13.14 -2.68 -28.36
CA MET A 312 11.84 -3.39 -28.22
C MET A 312 10.65 -2.43 -28.16
N PHE A 313 10.85 -1.24 -27.60
CA PHE A 313 9.82 -0.20 -27.49
C PHE A 313 10.34 1.09 -28.10
N GLN A 314 9.42 1.95 -28.56
CA GLN A 314 9.76 3.30 -28.95
C GLN A 314 9.91 4.16 -27.70
N TYR A 315 11.10 4.72 -27.49
CA TYR A 315 11.38 5.55 -26.32
C TYR A 315 11.40 7.04 -26.68
N LYS A 316 10.94 7.85 -25.73
CA LYS A 316 11.30 9.26 -25.64
C LYS A 316 11.72 9.56 -24.21
N ASN A 317 12.81 10.29 -24.04
CA ASN A 317 13.32 10.63 -22.71
C ASN A 317 13.38 12.16 -22.56
N ILE A 318 12.74 12.66 -21.50
CA ILE A 318 12.87 14.04 -21.03
C ILE A 318 13.71 13.99 -19.75
N ARG A 319 14.96 14.45 -19.83
CA ARG A 319 15.95 14.28 -18.76
C ARG A 319 15.90 15.41 -17.74
N LEU A 320 15.12 15.22 -16.68
CA LEU A 320 15.05 16.11 -15.52
C LEU A 320 14.97 15.37 -14.18
N TYR A 321 15.41 16.05 -13.13
CA TYR A 321 15.22 15.63 -11.74
C TYR A 321 13.86 16.07 -11.20
N ASP A 322 13.35 15.37 -10.18
CA ASP A 322 12.12 15.75 -9.47
C ASP A 322 12.40 16.88 -8.49
N ARG A 323 12.51 18.10 -9.00
CA ARG A 323 12.75 19.30 -8.19
C ARG A 323 11.80 20.41 -8.61
N PRO A 324 11.35 21.28 -7.69
CA PRO A 324 10.48 22.41 -8.02
C PRO A 324 11.06 23.35 -9.10
N GLU A 325 12.39 23.45 -9.20
CA GLU A 325 13.08 24.33 -10.16
C GLU A 325 13.21 23.69 -11.56
N SER A 326 12.90 22.40 -11.72
CA SER A 326 12.94 21.74 -13.03
C SER A 326 11.81 22.25 -13.91
N ASP A 327 12.09 22.53 -15.18
CA ASP A 327 11.10 23.02 -16.15
C ASP A 327 10.51 21.86 -16.97
N LEU A 328 9.31 21.41 -16.61
CA LEU A 328 8.50 20.47 -17.38
C LEU A 328 7.62 21.17 -18.43
N LEU A 329 7.21 22.41 -18.16
CA LEU A 329 6.30 23.20 -19.00
C LEU A 329 6.76 23.27 -20.45
N GLN A 330 8.05 23.57 -20.69
CA GLN A 330 8.61 23.64 -22.04
C GLN A 330 8.58 22.30 -22.82
N HIS A 331 8.38 21.17 -22.12
CA HIS A 331 8.39 19.83 -22.69
C HIS A 331 6.98 19.27 -22.94
N TRP A 332 5.91 19.88 -22.42
CA TRP A 332 4.57 19.31 -22.54
C TRP A 332 4.05 19.20 -23.98
N ASN A 333 4.44 20.10 -24.88
CA ASN A 333 4.13 19.91 -26.31
C ASN A 333 4.85 18.69 -26.90
N LYS A 334 6.14 18.52 -26.59
CA LYS A 334 6.94 17.38 -27.09
C LYS A 334 6.45 16.04 -26.54
N THR A 335 5.96 16.01 -25.31
CA THR A 335 5.41 14.80 -24.68
C THR A 335 4.02 14.48 -25.21
N TYR A 336 3.17 15.50 -25.41
CA TYR A 336 1.88 15.36 -26.08
C TYR A 336 2.03 14.69 -27.45
N ASP A 337 2.91 15.21 -28.32
CA ASP A 337 3.11 14.65 -29.67
C ASP A 337 3.57 13.18 -29.65
N PHE A 338 4.30 12.79 -28.61
CA PHE A 338 4.76 11.42 -28.46
C PHE A 338 3.63 10.49 -28.01
N ILE A 339 2.83 10.91 -27.04
CA ILE A 339 1.65 10.18 -26.56
C ILE A 339 0.62 10.06 -27.68
N ASP A 340 0.32 11.15 -28.39
CA ASP A 340 -0.64 11.18 -29.50
C ASP A 340 -0.19 10.30 -30.67
N ARG A 341 1.11 10.22 -30.95
CA ARG A 341 1.64 9.27 -31.95
C ARG A 341 1.43 7.81 -31.54
N ALA A 342 1.61 7.47 -30.26
CA ALA A 342 1.32 6.12 -29.78
C ALA A 342 -0.16 5.78 -30.01
N ARG A 343 -1.06 6.71 -29.64
CA ARG A 343 -2.51 6.62 -29.90
C ARG A 343 -2.82 6.40 -31.39
N LYS A 344 -2.27 7.24 -32.28
CA LYS A 344 -2.48 7.15 -33.73
C LYS A 344 -2.01 5.85 -34.35
N ASN A 345 -1.00 5.22 -33.75
CA ASN A 345 -0.49 3.93 -34.18
C ASN A 345 -1.24 2.74 -33.55
N ASN A 346 -2.41 2.98 -32.94
CA ASN A 346 -3.20 1.97 -32.20
C ASN A 346 -2.35 1.22 -31.16
N SER A 347 -1.41 1.93 -30.55
CA SER A 347 -0.52 1.40 -29.52
C SER A 347 -0.75 2.13 -28.20
N LYS A 348 -0.24 1.54 -27.12
CA LYS A 348 -0.32 2.12 -25.78
C LYS A 348 1.03 2.68 -25.36
N VAL A 349 1.00 3.68 -24.49
CA VAL A 349 2.17 4.36 -23.96
C VAL A 349 2.23 4.28 -22.44
N LEU A 350 3.40 3.92 -21.92
CA LEU A 350 3.74 4.10 -20.52
C LEU A 350 4.43 5.45 -20.34
N VAL A 351 3.89 6.31 -19.48
CA VAL A 351 4.59 7.50 -18.98
C VAL A 351 5.08 7.18 -17.58
N HIS A 352 6.40 7.19 -17.39
CA HIS A 352 6.99 6.88 -16.10
C HIS A 352 8.01 7.91 -15.63
N CYS A 353 8.18 7.97 -14.32
CA CYS A 353 9.31 8.62 -13.70
C CYS A 353 9.98 7.61 -12.75
N LYS A 354 10.61 8.07 -11.67
CA LYS A 354 11.14 7.17 -10.65
C LYS A 354 10.03 6.47 -9.86
N MET A 355 9.20 7.24 -9.16
CA MET A 355 8.17 6.72 -8.25
C MET A 355 6.77 6.62 -8.87
N GLY A 356 6.54 7.23 -10.04
CA GLY A 356 5.19 7.34 -10.59
C GLY A 356 4.27 8.28 -9.81
N ILE A 357 4.83 9.28 -9.12
CA ILE A 357 4.11 10.18 -8.19
C ILE A 357 4.01 11.61 -8.73
N SER A 358 5.14 12.20 -9.14
CA SER A 358 5.25 13.63 -9.43
C SER A 358 5.47 13.92 -10.93
N ARG A 359 6.70 13.72 -11.46
CA ARG A 359 7.04 14.03 -12.86
C ARG A 359 6.12 13.42 -13.91
N SER A 360 5.94 12.09 -13.86
CA SER A 360 5.09 11.37 -14.83
C SER A 360 3.62 11.70 -14.67
N ALA A 361 3.14 11.89 -13.45
CA ALA A 361 1.77 12.27 -13.18
C ALA A 361 1.46 13.68 -13.70
N SER A 362 2.38 14.64 -13.47
CA SER A 362 2.26 16.01 -14.00
C SER A 362 2.15 16.01 -15.52
N THR A 363 2.94 15.20 -16.22
CA THR A 363 2.84 15.07 -17.67
C THR A 363 1.55 14.40 -18.14
N CYS A 364 1.02 13.43 -17.38
CA CYS A 364 -0.29 12.85 -17.69
C CYS A 364 -1.41 13.88 -17.51
N MET A 365 -1.38 14.68 -16.45
CA MET A 365 -2.32 15.79 -16.23
C MET A 365 -2.25 16.80 -17.37
N ALA A 366 -1.05 17.28 -17.73
CA ALA A 366 -0.86 18.22 -18.83
C ALA A 366 -1.37 17.66 -20.17
N PHE A 367 -1.18 16.36 -20.42
CA PHE A 367 -1.74 15.70 -21.59
C PHE A 367 -3.27 15.76 -21.60
N LEU A 368 -3.92 15.38 -20.49
CA LEU A 368 -5.38 15.38 -20.37
C LEU A 368 -5.99 16.78 -20.46
N MET A 369 -5.38 17.78 -19.81
CA MET A 369 -5.79 19.18 -19.91
C MET A 369 -5.85 19.63 -21.38
N LYS A 370 -4.82 19.28 -22.16
CA LYS A 370 -4.76 19.65 -23.59
C LYS A 370 -5.70 18.82 -24.48
N ASP A 371 -5.77 17.51 -24.27
CA ASP A 371 -6.53 16.58 -25.12
C ASP A 371 -8.04 16.71 -24.88
N ASN A 372 -8.45 16.88 -23.62
CA ASN A 372 -9.85 16.92 -23.21
C ASN A 372 -10.38 18.33 -22.94
N LYS A 373 -9.51 19.35 -23.02
CA LYS A 373 -9.81 20.74 -22.63
C LYS A 373 -10.27 20.87 -21.17
N TRP A 374 -9.68 20.07 -20.30
CA TRP A 374 -9.97 20.08 -18.87
C TRP A 374 -9.19 21.16 -18.13
N CYS A 375 -9.78 21.67 -17.06
CA CYS A 375 -9.05 22.47 -16.09
C CYS A 375 -8.07 21.59 -15.28
N LEU A 376 -7.15 22.23 -14.56
CA LEU A 376 -6.16 21.51 -13.74
C LEU A 376 -6.84 20.64 -12.69
N ASP A 377 -7.87 21.15 -12.01
CA ASP A 377 -8.55 20.42 -10.94
C ASP A 377 -9.23 19.15 -11.46
N GLU A 378 -9.93 19.23 -12.59
CA GLU A 378 -10.53 18.07 -13.29
C GLU A 378 -9.47 17.02 -13.66
N ALA A 379 -8.35 17.45 -14.25
CA ALA A 379 -7.28 16.55 -14.65
C ALA A 379 -6.59 15.91 -13.43
N TYR A 380 -6.42 16.67 -12.35
CA TYR A 380 -5.81 16.19 -11.11
C TYR A 380 -6.69 15.12 -10.46
N GLU A 381 -7.98 15.41 -10.23
CA GLU A 381 -8.94 14.47 -9.64
C GLU A 381 -9.07 13.19 -10.48
N TYR A 382 -9.12 13.33 -11.81
CA TYR A 382 -9.19 12.19 -12.71
C TYR A 382 -7.97 11.27 -12.62
N VAL A 383 -6.76 11.84 -12.56
CA VAL A 383 -5.53 11.05 -12.42
C VAL A 383 -5.43 10.45 -11.02
N GLN A 384 -5.77 11.21 -9.98
CA GLN A 384 -5.72 10.75 -8.59
C GLN A 384 -6.69 9.60 -8.32
N SER A 385 -7.90 9.63 -8.89
CA SER A 385 -8.86 8.53 -8.77
C SER A 385 -8.37 7.20 -9.39
N ARG A 386 -7.39 7.27 -10.31
CA ARG A 386 -6.78 6.08 -10.95
C ARG A 386 -5.44 5.69 -10.34
N ARG A 387 -4.76 6.64 -9.69
CA ARG A 387 -3.50 6.43 -8.98
C ARG A 387 -3.46 7.33 -7.74
N ALA A 388 -3.95 6.81 -6.62
CA ALA A 388 -4.14 7.57 -5.38
C ALA A 388 -2.85 8.20 -4.82
N CYS A 389 -1.68 7.63 -5.10
CA CYS A 389 -0.40 8.14 -4.61
C CYS A 389 0.15 9.35 -5.38
N VAL A 390 -0.55 9.81 -6.42
CA VAL A 390 -0.12 10.95 -7.23
C VAL A 390 -0.08 12.24 -6.41
N ASN A 391 1.06 12.92 -6.48
CA ASN A 391 1.30 14.18 -5.78
C ASN A 391 2.47 14.93 -6.47
N PRO A 392 2.19 15.70 -7.54
CA PRO A 392 3.18 16.58 -8.16
C PRO A 392 3.86 17.49 -7.14
N ASN A 393 5.17 17.74 -7.33
CA ASN A 393 5.84 18.72 -6.49
C ASN A 393 5.26 20.14 -6.71
N PRO A 394 5.43 21.08 -5.76
CA PRO A 394 4.84 22.41 -5.84
C PRO A 394 5.21 23.20 -7.11
N GLY A 395 6.46 23.07 -7.58
CA GLY A 395 6.90 23.75 -8.80
C GLY A 395 6.20 23.24 -10.06
N PHE A 396 5.92 21.94 -10.14
CA PHE A 396 5.14 21.37 -11.24
C PHE A 396 3.66 21.74 -11.16
N MET A 397 3.08 21.87 -9.97
CA MET A 397 1.71 22.38 -9.81
C MET A 397 1.58 23.81 -10.33
N GLU A 398 2.53 24.69 -10.03
CA GLU A 398 2.52 26.07 -10.56
C GLU A 398 2.73 26.11 -12.08
N GLN A 399 3.57 25.22 -12.61
CA GLN A 399 3.71 25.08 -14.06
C GLN A 399 2.42 24.59 -14.73
N LEU A 400 1.68 23.65 -14.10
CA LEU A 400 0.41 23.15 -14.62
C LEU A 400 -0.66 24.27 -14.65
N LYS A 401 -0.74 25.10 -13.60
CA LYS A 401 -1.61 26.29 -13.59
C LYS A 401 -1.22 27.26 -14.71
N THR A 402 0.08 27.49 -14.89
CA THR A 402 0.58 28.33 -16.00
C THR A 402 0.16 27.76 -17.35
N TYR A 403 0.20 26.43 -17.50
CA TYR A 403 -0.18 25.75 -18.73
C TYR A 403 -1.67 25.84 -19.03
N GLU A 404 -2.53 25.74 -18.01
CA GLU A 404 -3.96 26.01 -18.14
C GLU A 404 -4.23 27.41 -18.72
N GLY A 405 -3.55 28.44 -18.21
CA GLY A 405 -3.62 29.80 -18.75
C GLY A 405 -3.18 29.89 -20.22
N ILE A 406 -2.15 29.13 -20.61
CA ILE A 406 -1.69 29.07 -22.02
C ILE A 406 -2.71 28.35 -22.92
N LEU A 407 -3.36 27.30 -22.42
CA LEU A 407 -4.35 26.52 -23.17
C LEU A 407 -5.67 27.29 -23.37
N THR A 408 -6.08 28.11 -22.39
CA THR A 408 -7.31 28.91 -22.44
C THR A 408 -7.18 30.17 -23.30
N ALA A 409 -5.96 30.71 -23.44
CA ALA A 409 -5.69 31.89 -24.26
C ALA A 409 -5.61 31.61 -25.78
N ARG A 410 -5.77 30.35 -26.21
CA ARG A 410 -5.73 29.91 -27.61
C ARG A 410 -7.11 29.44 -28.06
#